data_AF-A0A5E4KGU0-F1
#
_entry.id   AF-A0A5E4KGU0-F1
#
_cell.length_a   1.000
_cell.length_b   1.000
_cell.length_c   1.000
_cell.angle_alpha   90.00
_cell.angle_beta   90.00
_cell.angle_gamma   90.00
#
_symmetry.space_group_name_H-M   'P 1'
#
loop_
_entity.id
_entity.type
_entity.pdbx_description
1 polymer ?
#
loop_
_entity_poly.entity_id
_entity_poly.type
_entity_poly.pdbx_seq_one_letter_code
_entity_poly.pdbx_strand_id
1 'polypeptide(L)' 'MEETAISREYSIVKVHWGLTLMKTGNKLIEFDVTYFIQKIGPEPKIIMFIAHQDEERAMKELGLLG' A
#
# COMPACT_ATOMS: atom_id res chain seq x y z
N MET A 1 9.32 5.30 -1.24
CA MET A 1 8.10 6.04 -1.63
C MET A 1 8.45 6.91 -2.83
N GLU A 2 7.63 6.86 -3.88
CA GLU A 2 7.79 7.66 -5.10
C GLU A 2 6.46 8.39 -5.35
N GLU A 3 6.51 9.71 -5.57
CA GLU A 3 5.32 10.52 -5.88
C GLU A 3 5.38 11.01 -7.33
N THR A 4 4.26 10.88 -8.04
CA THR A 4 4.05 11.41 -9.39
C THR A 4 2.83 12.33 -9.38
N ALA A 5 3.00 13.59 -9.80
CA ALA A 5 1.88 14.52 -9.93
C ALA A 5 1.00 14.13 -11.13
N ILE A 6 -0.32 14.05 -10.92
CA ILE A 6 -1.30 13.95 -12.02
C ILE A 6 -1.75 15.37 -12.41
N SER A 7 -2.11 16.16 -11.41
CA SER A 7 -2.48 17.58 -11.54
C SER A 7 -2.07 18.34 -10.28
N ARG A 8 -2.47 19.60 -10.16
CA ARG A 8 -2.26 20.38 -8.94
C ARG A 8 -3.02 19.81 -7.74
N GLU A 9 -4.17 19.20 -7.99
CA GLU A 9 -5.09 18.69 -6.99
C GLU A 9 -4.89 17.20 -6.70
N TYR A 10 -4.17 16.46 -7.56
CA TYR A 10 -4.04 15.01 -7.46
C TYR A 10 -2.61 14.52 -7.65
N SER A 11 -2.19 13.56 -6.84
CA SER A 11 -0.94 12.83 -7.04
C SER A 11 -1.12 11.32 -6.87
N ILE A 12 -0.20 10.58 -7.48
CA ILE A 12 -0.03 9.15 -7.28
C ILE A 12 1.19 8.97 -6.39
N VAL A 13 1.06 8.15 -5.36
CA VAL A 13 2.17 7.77 -4.50
C VAL A 13 2.33 6.26 -4.53
N LYS A 14 3.49 5.77 -4.95
CA LYS A 14 3.86 4.37 -4.85
C LYS A 14 4.64 4.14 -3.56
N VAL A 15 4.18 3.19 -2.77
CA VAL A 15 4.80 2.79 -1.50
C VAL A 15 5.11 1.32 -1.56
N HIS A 16 6.38 1.00 -1.34
CA HIS A 16 6.83 -0.34 -1.04
C HIS A 16 6.87 -0.48 0.48
N TRP A 17 6.08 -1.38 1.05
CA TRP A 17 5.98 -1.59 2.48
C TRP A 17 6.29 -3.04 2.81
N GLY A 18 7.12 -3.23 3.84
CA GLY A 18 7.45 -4.53 4.39
C GLY A 18 6.82 -4.68 5.77
N LEU A 19 6.16 -5.81 6.02
CA LEU A 19 5.61 -6.16 7.32
C LEU A 19 6.24 -7.44 7.82
N THR A 20 6.52 -7.47 9.12
CA THR A 20 6.96 -8.68 9.83
C THR A 20 5.86 -9.04 10.82
N LEU A 21 5.34 -10.26 10.74
CA LEU A 21 4.31 -10.74 11.65
C LEU A 21 4.91 -11.69 12.66
N MET A 22 4.49 -11.59 13.92
CA MET A 22 4.96 -12.49 14.98
C MET A 22 4.76 -13.97 14.62
N LYS A 23 3.69 -14.31 13.87
CA LYS A 23 3.41 -15.69 13.40
C LYS A 23 4.37 -16.20 12.33
N THR A 24 4.95 -15.32 11.51
CA THR A 24 5.87 -15.70 10.41
C THR A 24 7.35 -15.55 10.81
N GLY A 25 7.64 -15.22 12.08
CA GLY A 25 8.99 -15.00 12.57
C GLY A 25 9.65 -13.80 11.90
N ASN A 26 10.92 -13.95 11.48
CA ASN A 26 11.69 -12.90 10.79
C ASN A 26 11.42 -12.79 9.28
N LYS A 27 10.38 -13.45 8.76
CA LYS A 27 10.07 -13.39 7.34
C LYS A 27 9.44 -12.02 7.02
N LEU A 28 10.20 -11.19 6.31
CA LEU A 28 9.71 -9.92 5.77
C LEU A 28 8.77 -10.22 4.61
N ILE A 29 7.56 -9.68 4.69
CA ILE A 29 6.57 -9.80 3.63
C ILE A 29 6.43 -8.42 3.01
N GLU A 30 6.72 -8.32 1.73
CA GLU A 30 6.83 -7.05 1.02
C GLU A 30 5.67 -6.88 0.05
N PHE A 31 5.08 -5.68 0.06
CA PHE A 31 3.91 -5.33 -0.72
C PHE A 31 4.13 -3.99 -1.40
N ASP A 32 3.64 -3.89 -2.63
CA ASP A 32 3.56 -2.63 -3.37
C ASP A 32 2.12 -2.13 -3.39
N VAL A 33 1.94 -0.89 -2.94
CA VAL A 33 0.65 -0.20 -2.97
C VAL A 33 0.80 1.14 -3.66
N THR A 34 -0.12 1.42 -4.58
CA THR A 34 -0.26 2.73 -5.20
C THR A 34 -1.43 3.47 -4.58
N TYR A 35 -1.19 4.63 -3.98
CA TYR A 35 -2.20 5.54 -3.46
C TYR A 35 -2.48 6.67 -4.43
N PHE A 36 -3.75 7.04 -4.55
CA PHE A 36 -4.18 8.26 -5.23
C PHE A 36 -4.58 9.26 -4.16
N ILE A 37 -3.87 10.38 -4.14
CA ILE A 37 -4.01 11.42 -3.12
C ILE A 37 -4.67 12.64 -3.74
N GLN A 38 -5.76 13.09 -3.13
CA GLN A 38 -6.39 14.37 -3.39
C GLN A 38 -5.85 15.42 -2.41
N LYS A 39 -5.37 16.54 -2.91
CA LYS A 39 -4.77 17.65 -2.16
C LYS A 39 -5.70 18.87 -2.07
N ILE A 40 -7.01 18.66 -2.13
CA ILE A 40 -8.02 19.73 -2.08
C ILE A 40 -8.38 19.98 -0.62
N GLY A 41 -7.86 21.06 -0.05
CA GLY A 41 -8.13 21.47 1.33
C GLY A 41 -6.86 21.48 2.20
N PRO A 42 -7.02 21.61 3.53
CA PRO A 42 -5.89 21.76 4.45
C PRO A 42 -5.05 20.49 4.60
N GLU A 43 -5.63 19.31 4.31
CA GLU A 43 -4.99 18.02 4.50
C GLU A 43 -5.18 17.13 3.26
N PRO A 44 -4.12 16.45 2.78
CA PRO A 44 -4.24 15.47 1.71
C PRO A 44 -5.07 14.26 2.15
N LYS A 45 -5.90 13.74 1.23
CA LYS A 45 -6.74 12.56 1.46
C LYS A 45 -6.42 11.47 0.45
N ILE A 46 -6.33 10.23 0.91
CA ILE A 46 -6.29 9.06 0.02
C ILE A 46 -7.72 8.84 -0.48
N ILE A 47 -7.91 8.91 -1.80
CA ILE A 47 -9.22 8.72 -2.44
C ILE A 47 -9.38 7.36 -3.10
N MET A 48 -8.26 6.69 -3.39
CA MET A 48 -8.21 5.36 -3.99
C MET A 48 -6.85 4.73 -3.69
N PHE A 49 -6.79 3.41 -3.61
CA PHE A 49 -5.53 2.69 -3.61
C PHE A 49 -5.63 1.44 -4.48
N ILE A 50 -4.49 0.99 -4.98
CA ILE A 50 -4.32 -0.27 -5.71
C ILE A 50 -3.28 -1.07 -4.95
N ALA A 51 -3.70 -2.19 -4.35
CA ALA A 51 -2.78 -3.23 -3.92
C ALA A 51 -2.37 -4.05 -5.14
N HIS A 52 -1.07 -4.13 -5.42
CA HIS A 52 -0.57 -4.85 -6.60
C HIS A 52 -0.51 -6.36 -6.38
N GLN A 53 -0.52 -6.78 -5.12
CA GLN A 53 -0.54 -8.17 -4.71
C GLN A 53 -1.95 -8.50 -4.21
N ASP A 54 -2.40 -9.72 -4.49
CA ASP A 54 -3.59 -10.27 -3.86
C ASP A 54 -3.25 -10.51 -2.38
N GLU A 55 -3.50 -9.49 -1.55
CA GLU A 55 -3.21 -9.50 -0.12
C GLU A 55 -3.85 -10.71 0.55
N GLU A 56 -5.05 -11.11 0.13
CA GLU A 56 -5.75 -12.26 0.70
C GLU A 56 -5.02 -13.57 0.37
N ARG A 57 -4.61 -13.74 -0.89
CA ARG A 57 -3.82 -14.90 -1.30
C ARG A 57 -2.45 -14.92 -0.64
N ALA A 58 -1.75 -13.79 -0.59
CA ALA A 58 -0.46 -13.67 0.08
C ALA A 58 -0.61 -14.03 1.56
N MET A 59 -1.65 -13.54 2.23
CA MET A 59 -1.94 -13.83 3.63
C MET A 59 -2.35 -15.30 3.85
N LYS A 60 -3.09 -15.93 2.92
CA LYS A 60 -3.39 -17.38 2.93
C LYS A 60 -2.14 -18.24 2.72
N GLU A 61 -1.29 -17.91 1.74
CA GLU A 61 -0.03 -18.62 1.48
C GLU A 61 0.94 -18.54 2.68
N LEU A 62 0.81 -17.49 3.50
CA LEU A 62 1.55 -17.30 4.74
C LEU A 62 0.86 -17.93 5.97
N GLY A 63 -0.30 -18.58 5.81
CA GLY A 63 -1.05 -19.24 6.88
C GLY A 63 -1.69 -18.28 7.89
N LEU A 64 -1.94 -17.03 7.48
CA LEU A 64 -2.42 -15.95 8.35
C LEU A 64 -3.94 -15.77 8.29
N LEU A 65 -4.56 -16.22 7.20
CA LEU A 65 -6.00 -16.33 7.04
C LEU A 65 -6.37 -17.82 7.07
N GLY A 66 -7.27 -18.19 7.98
CA GLY A 66 -7.80 -19.55 8.14
C GLY A 66 -9.00 -19.79 7.25
#